data_AF-A0A0G4L878-F1
#
_entry.id   AF-A0A0G4L878-F1
#
_cell.length_a   1.000
_cell.length_b   1.000
_cell.length_c   1.000
_cell.angle_alpha   90.00
_cell.angle_beta   90.00
_cell.angle_gamma   90.00
#
_symmetry.space_group_name_H-M   'P 1'
#
loop_
_entity.id
_entity.type
_entity.pdbx_description
1 polymer ?
#
loop_
_entity_poly.entity_id
_entity_poly.type
_entity_poly.pdbx_seq_one_letter_code
_entity_poly.pdbx_strand_id
1 'polypeptide(L)'
;MALIQFPAGAGTAGQSAFQKLREYRRRHELEWGDEKLFRTREDAATGRLVRSTRTRKERGFAIHEQRENAIADMAAVLAGGGRGSRLWVSAAERTLVEAGGQLRGKRWSTDAPKEGSADRQLLEATVFWRDQQDKNFASEWSANVKHELFEDAKALQGAEAAEVEQVVDAATPVTKEA
;
A
#
# COMPACT_ATOMS: atom_id res chain seq x y z
N MET A 1 10.36 5.05 -4.61
CA MET A 1 9.98 4.43 -3.32
C MET A 1 9.02 5.35 -2.58
N ALA A 2 8.05 4.82 -1.84
CA ALA A 2 6.83 5.53 -1.46
C ALA A 2 6.49 5.45 0.03
N LEU A 3 5.58 6.32 0.49
CA LEU A 3 4.90 6.28 1.78
C LEU A 3 3.42 5.92 1.55
N ILE A 4 2.88 5.00 2.33
CA ILE A 4 1.46 4.63 2.29
C ILE A 4 0.79 5.22 3.54
N GLN A 5 -0.23 6.04 3.33
CA GLN A 5 -1.05 6.61 4.39
C GLN A 5 -2.45 6.01 4.34
N PHE A 6 -2.92 5.58 5.50
CA PHE A 6 -4.30 5.19 5.73
C PHE A 6 -5.01 6.30 6.50
N PRO A 7 -6.34 6.39 6.39
CA PRO A 7 -7.11 7.36 7.16
C PRO A 7 -6.91 7.18 8.67
N ALA A 8 -7.05 8.28 9.40
CA ALA A 8 -6.96 8.29 10.86
C ALA A 8 -7.95 7.28 11.47
N GLY A 9 -7.54 6.61 12.54
CA GLY A 9 -8.37 5.59 13.19
C GLY A 9 -8.28 4.17 12.60
N ALA A 10 -7.57 3.97 11.47
CA ALA A 10 -7.39 2.66 10.83
C ALA A 10 -5.99 2.03 11.01
N GLY A 11 -5.36 2.19 12.17
CA GLY A 11 -3.96 1.76 12.40
C GLY A 11 -3.69 0.25 12.21
N THR A 12 -4.67 -0.61 12.51
CA THR A 12 -4.56 -2.07 12.27
C THR A 12 -4.59 -2.43 10.78
N ALA A 13 -5.11 -1.55 9.91
CA ALA A 13 -5.02 -1.69 8.45
C ALA A 13 -3.55 -1.60 8.02
N GLY A 14 -2.85 -0.57 8.50
CA GLY A 14 -1.43 -0.35 8.22
C GLY A 14 -0.55 -1.51 8.70
N GLN A 15 -0.81 -2.05 9.89
CA GLN A 15 -0.10 -3.24 10.39
C GLN A 15 -0.34 -4.46 9.49
N SER A 16 -1.57 -4.68 9.04
CA SER A 16 -1.91 -5.78 8.15
C SER A 16 -1.26 -5.62 6.78
N ALA A 17 -1.31 -4.43 6.19
CA ALA A 17 -0.67 -4.13 4.91
C ALA A 17 0.85 -4.33 5.01
N PHE A 18 1.48 -3.82 6.06
CA PHE A 18 2.91 -4.01 6.31
C PHE A 18 3.29 -5.49 6.46
N GLN A 19 2.50 -6.25 7.21
CA GLN A 19 2.70 -7.70 7.34
C GLN A 19 2.66 -8.37 5.96
N LYS A 20 1.67 -8.07 5.12
CA LYS A 20 1.52 -8.68 3.79
C LYS A 20 2.65 -8.30 2.83
N LEU A 21 3.07 -7.04 2.82
CA LEU A 21 4.23 -6.61 2.02
C LEU A 21 5.51 -7.34 2.44
N ARG A 22 5.70 -7.60 3.74
CA ARG A 22 6.84 -8.39 4.24
C ARG A 22 6.75 -9.86 3.84
N GLU A 23 5.55 -10.44 3.87
CA GLU A 23 5.29 -11.80 3.38
C GLU A 23 5.61 -11.91 1.88
N TYR A 24 5.10 -10.99 1.05
CA TYR A 24 5.36 -10.99 -0.39
C TYR A 24 6.83 -10.81 -0.72
N ARG A 25 7.52 -9.87 -0.08
CA ARG A 25 8.98 -9.71 -0.25
C ARG A 25 9.72 -11.02 0.03
N ARG A 26 9.40 -11.71 1.13
CA ARG A 26 10.05 -12.97 1.47
C ARG A 26 9.79 -14.06 0.42
N ARG A 27 8.59 -14.09 -0.15
CA ARG A 27 8.24 -15.01 -1.24
C ARG A 27 8.98 -14.67 -2.53
N HIS A 28 9.11 -13.40 -2.90
CA HIS A 28 9.89 -13.00 -4.08
C HIS A 28 11.39 -13.34 -3.98
N GLU A 29 11.92 -13.44 -2.76
CA GLU A 29 13.31 -13.84 -2.51
C GLU A 29 13.50 -15.38 -2.52
N LEU A 30 12.49 -16.16 -2.09
CA LEU A 30 12.63 -17.60 -1.82
C LEU A 30 11.81 -18.52 -2.75
N GLU A 31 10.64 -18.07 -3.19
CA GLU A 31 9.66 -18.79 -4.00
C GLU A 31 9.55 -18.11 -5.37
N TRP A 32 10.50 -18.43 -6.25
CA TRP A 32 10.51 -17.99 -7.64
C TRP A 32 10.34 -19.18 -8.57
N GLY A 33 9.76 -18.91 -9.74
CA GLY A 33 9.58 -19.92 -10.75
C GLY A 33 10.79 -20.03 -11.69
N ASP A 34 10.56 -20.80 -12.74
CA ASP A 34 11.50 -21.06 -13.82
C ASP A 34 12.02 -19.80 -14.50
N GLU A 35 11.30 -18.69 -14.43
CA GLU A 35 11.69 -17.39 -14.97
C GLU A 35 12.94 -16.82 -14.31
N LYS A 36 13.31 -17.23 -13.09
CA LYS A 36 14.57 -16.83 -12.45
C LYS A 36 15.74 -17.72 -12.85
N LEU A 37 15.48 -18.99 -13.18
CA LEU A 37 16.50 -19.96 -13.62
C LEU A 37 16.94 -19.73 -15.07
N PHE A 38 16.03 -19.32 -15.94
CA PHE A 38 16.28 -19.26 -17.37
C PHE A 38 16.04 -17.86 -17.93
N ARG A 39 16.78 -17.50 -18.98
CA ARG A 39 16.49 -16.36 -19.85
C ARG A 39 15.88 -16.89 -21.12
N THR A 40 14.80 -16.26 -21.55
CA THR A 40 14.24 -16.46 -22.87
C THR A 40 14.70 -15.29 -23.73
N ARG A 41 15.38 -15.59 -24.84
CA ARG A 41 15.81 -14.58 -25.82
C ARG A 41 15.30 -15.01 -27.19
N GLU A 42 14.77 -14.07 -27.93
CA GLU A 42 14.43 -14.30 -29.33
C GLU A 42 15.71 -14.33 -30.17
N ASP A 43 15.88 -15.40 -30.95
CA ASP A 43 16.98 -15.53 -31.89
C ASP A 43 16.72 -14.64 -33.10
N ALA A 44 17.57 -13.64 -33.32
CA ALA A 44 17.43 -12.66 -34.38
C ALA A 44 17.46 -13.28 -35.79
N ALA A 45 18.04 -14.47 -35.95
CA ALA A 45 18.12 -15.14 -37.25
C ALA A 45 16.87 -15.98 -37.59
N THR A 46 16.22 -16.56 -36.57
CA THR A 46 15.12 -17.54 -36.77
C THR A 46 13.78 -17.08 -36.20
N GLY A 47 13.75 -15.98 -35.44
CA GLY A 47 12.56 -15.51 -34.71
C GLY A 47 12.10 -16.46 -33.61
N ARG A 48 12.89 -17.50 -33.29
CA ARG A 48 12.51 -18.52 -32.31
C ARG A 48 12.98 -18.12 -30.92
N LEU A 49 12.14 -18.37 -29.92
CA LEU A 49 12.52 -18.18 -28.52
C LEU A 49 13.49 -19.28 -28.08
N VAL A 50 14.72 -18.89 -27.75
CA VAL A 50 15.77 -19.75 -27.21
C VAL A 50 15.86 -19.54 -25.70
N ARG A 51 15.84 -20.65 -24.96
CA ARG A 51 15.93 -20.67 -23.50
C ARG A 51 17.35 -21.03 -23.08
N SER A 52 17.99 -20.17 -22.29
CA SER A 52 19.33 -20.41 -21.74
C SER A 52 19.35 -20.31 -20.21
N THR A 53 20.18 -21.11 -19.55
CA THR A 53 20.28 -21.13 -18.09
C THR A 53 21.07 -19.93 -17.57
N ARG A 54 20.55 -19.22 -16.58
CA ARG A 54 21.28 -18.15 -15.87
C ARG A 54 22.37 -18.74 -14.98
N THR A 55 23.53 -18.09 -15.00
CA THR A 55 24.58 -18.36 -14.02
C THR A 55 24.13 -17.98 -12.61
N ARG A 56 24.80 -18.50 -11.57
CA ARG A 56 24.48 -18.19 -10.17
C ARG A 56 24.55 -16.69 -9.88
N LYS A 57 25.54 -15.98 -10.43
CA LYS A 57 25.72 -14.54 -10.24
C LYS A 57 24.57 -13.75 -10.86
N GLU A 58 24.24 -14.05 -12.11
CA GLU A 58 23.14 -13.40 -12.84
C GLU A 58 21.78 -13.68 -12.19
N ARG A 59 21.59 -14.90 -11.70
CA ARG A 59 20.41 -15.26 -10.92
C ARG A 59 20.31 -14.45 -9.64
N GLY A 60 21.42 -14.27 -8.93
CA GLY A 60 21.48 -13.40 -7.75
C GLY A 60 21.03 -11.97 -8.06
N PHE A 61 21.52 -11.37 -9.15
CA PHE A 61 21.05 -10.04 -9.59
C PHE A 61 19.54 -10.02 -9.88
N ALA A 62 19.04 -10.99 -10.64
CA ALA A 62 17.62 -11.08 -10.99
C ALA A 62 16.70 -11.35 -9.79
N ILE A 63 17.21 -11.95 -8.71
CA ILE A 63 16.50 -12.12 -7.44
C ILE A 63 16.57 -10.85 -6.60
N HIS A 64 17.64 -10.06 -6.67
CA HIS A 64 17.75 -8.82 -5.89
C HIS A 64 17.06 -7.61 -6.51
N GLU A 65 16.69 -7.69 -7.79
CA GLU A 65 15.86 -6.71 -8.48
C GLU A 65 14.42 -6.78 -7.97
N GLN A 66 14.16 -6.11 -6.85
CA GLN A 66 12.90 -6.20 -6.09
C GLN A 66 12.07 -4.91 -6.11
N ARG A 67 12.54 -3.83 -6.74
CA ARG A 67 11.82 -2.54 -6.76
C ARG A 67 10.47 -2.68 -7.47
N GLU A 68 10.45 -3.29 -8.65
CA GLU A 68 9.24 -3.47 -9.46
C GLU A 68 8.25 -4.39 -8.76
N ASN A 69 8.74 -5.53 -8.26
CA ASN A 69 7.96 -6.47 -7.46
C ASN A 69 7.32 -5.79 -6.24
N ALA A 70 8.09 -5.00 -5.49
CA ALA A 70 7.58 -4.29 -4.32
C ALA A 70 6.44 -3.33 -4.67
N ILE A 71 6.47 -2.71 -5.86
CA ILE A 71 5.41 -1.81 -6.32
C ILE A 71 4.16 -2.58 -6.75
N ALA A 72 4.35 -3.69 -7.48
CA ALA A 72 3.25 -4.59 -7.81
C ALA A 72 2.60 -5.17 -6.55
N ASP A 73 3.40 -5.53 -5.53
CA ASP A 73 2.90 -6.00 -4.24
C ASP A 73 2.13 -4.91 -3.49
N MET A 74 2.55 -3.64 -3.58
CA MET A 74 1.78 -2.52 -3.02
C MET A 74 0.39 -2.43 -3.64
N ALA A 75 0.30 -2.48 -4.98
CA ALA A 75 -0.99 -2.47 -5.67
C ALA A 75 -1.86 -3.67 -5.26
N ALA A 76 -1.28 -4.88 -5.23
CA ALA A 76 -1.99 -6.10 -4.85
C ALA A 76 -2.50 -6.05 -3.40
N VAL A 77 -1.67 -5.61 -2.45
CA VAL A 77 -2.05 -5.48 -1.04
C VAL A 77 -3.15 -4.44 -0.88
N LEU A 78 -3.00 -3.25 -1.49
CA LEU A 78 -3.98 -2.16 -1.37
C LEU A 78 -5.32 -2.45 -2.05
N ALA A 79 -5.34 -3.36 -3.03
CA ALA A 79 -6.54 -3.95 -3.60
C ALA A 79 -7.19 -5.03 -2.69
N GLY A 80 -6.67 -5.23 -1.48
CA GLY A 80 -7.18 -6.21 -0.52
C GLY A 80 -6.61 -7.63 -0.70
N GLY A 81 -5.52 -7.76 -1.46
CA GLY A 81 -4.80 -9.01 -1.67
C GLY A 81 -4.18 -9.59 -0.39
N GLY A 82 -4.12 -10.91 -0.34
CA GLY A 82 -3.60 -11.66 0.80
C GLY A 82 -4.70 -12.10 1.78
N ARG A 83 -4.68 -13.39 2.15
CA ARG A 83 -5.66 -13.96 3.07
C ARG A 83 -5.64 -13.23 4.41
N GLY A 84 -6.83 -12.81 4.85
CA GLY A 84 -7.01 -12.09 6.12
C GLY A 84 -6.59 -10.61 6.07
N SER A 85 -6.51 -10.00 4.88
CA SER A 85 -6.24 -8.57 4.74
C SER A 85 -7.28 -7.74 5.50
N ARG A 86 -6.78 -6.79 6.31
CA ARG A 86 -7.60 -5.82 7.05
C ARG A 86 -7.89 -4.56 6.24
N LEU A 87 -7.85 -4.61 4.92
CA LEU A 87 -8.27 -3.48 4.08
C LEU A 87 -9.75 -3.54 3.69
N TRP A 88 -10.36 -4.70 3.89
CA TRP A 88 -11.77 -4.91 3.69
C TRP A 88 -12.56 -4.41 4.90
N VAL A 89 -13.46 -3.48 4.66
CA VAL A 89 -14.34 -2.84 5.64
C VAL A 89 -15.79 -2.87 5.14
N SER A 90 -16.74 -2.81 6.06
CA SER A 90 -18.15 -2.59 5.70
C SER A 90 -18.40 -1.15 5.29
N ALA A 91 -19.52 -0.88 4.60
CA ALA A 91 -19.93 0.48 4.27
C ALA A 91 -20.05 1.38 5.52
N ALA A 92 -20.59 0.84 6.63
CA ALA A 92 -20.70 1.57 7.89
C ALA A 92 -19.33 1.90 8.50
N GLU A 93 -18.39 0.94 8.49
CA GLU A 93 -17.03 1.15 8.98
C GLU A 93 -16.28 2.19 8.14
N ARG A 94 -16.48 2.19 6.82
CA ARG A 94 -15.91 3.21 5.94
C ARG A 94 -16.42 4.60 6.32
N THR A 95 -17.74 4.78 6.44
CA THR A 95 -18.33 6.06 6.84
C THR A 95 -17.88 6.50 8.23
N LEU A 96 -17.65 5.56 9.15
CA LEU A 96 -17.13 5.85 10.48
C LEU A 96 -15.72 6.44 10.41
N VAL A 97 -14.83 5.84 9.61
CA VAL A 97 -13.46 6.30 9.45
C VAL A 97 -13.40 7.65 8.74
N GLU A 98 -14.23 7.85 7.72
CA GLU A 98 -14.36 9.14 7.03
C GLU A 98 -14.84 10.25 7.98
N ALA A 99 -15.68 9.91 8.96
CA ALA A 99 -16.09 10.81 10.04
C ALA A 99 -15.05 10.97 11.17
N GLY A 100 -13.83 10.43 11.01
CA GLY A 100 -12.75 10.49 12.01
C GLY A 100 -12.88 9.48 13.16
N GLY A 101 -13.79 8.52 13.06
CA GLY A 101 -13.98 7.46 14.02
C GLY A 101 -12.86 6.40 13.99
N GLN A 102 -12.66 5.74 15.13
CA GLN A 102 -11.63 4.70 15.26
C GLN A 102 -12.23 3.31 15.07
N LEU A 103 -11.66 2.53 14.15
CA LEU A 103 -12.01 1.12 14.01
C LEU A 103 -11.32 0.30 15.12
N ARG A 104 -12.09 -0.49 15.87
CA ARG A 104 -11.61 -1.27 17.02
C ARG A 104 -11.97 -2.74 16.89
N GLY A 105 -11.02 -3.62 17.19
CA GLY A 105 -11.24 -5.08 17.22
C GLY A 105 -10.15 -5.89 16.51
N LYS A 106 -10.10 -7.20 16.80
CA LYS A 106 -9.16 -8.14 16.16
C LYS A 106 -9.55 -8.44 14.70
N ARG A 107 -10.85 -8.36 14.42
CA ARG A 107 -11.54 -8.23 13.12
C ARG A 107 -12.33 -6.92 13.25
N TRP A 108 -12.32 -6.06 12.23
CA TRP A 108 -12.90 -4.71 12.32
C TRP A 108 -14.31 -4.68 12.92
N SER A 109 -15.12 -5.67 12.56
CA SER A 109 -16.39 -6.00 13.18
C SER A 109 -16.57 -7.50 13.36
N THR A 110 -17.53 -7.85 14.23
CA THR A 110 -18.07 -9.20 14.40
C THR A 110 -18.64 -9.75 13.09
N ASP A 111 -19.24 -8.87 12.29
CA ASP A 111 -19.86 -9.15 10.99
C ASP A 111 -19.00 -8.64 9.82
N ALA A 112 -17.72 -9.03 9.81
CA ALA A 112 -16.83 -8.69 8.71
C ALA A 112 -17.46 -9.10 7.37
N PRO A 113 -17.50 -8.20 6.36
CA PRO A 113 -18.20 -8.46 5.12
C PRO A 113 -17.62 -9.70 4.43
N LYS A 114 -18.50 -10.61 4.03
CA LYS A 114 -18.10 -11.85 3.35
C LYS A 114 -17.53 -11.52 1.98
N GLU A 115 -16.64 -12.38 1.51
CA GLU A 115 -16.09 -12.30 0.15
C GLU A 115 -17.22 -12.32 -0.88
N GLY A 116 -17.27 -11.29 -1.74
CA GLY A 116 -18.33 -11.12 -2.74
C GLY A 116 -19.62 -10.46 -2.25
N SER A 117 -19.71 -10.05 -0.98
CA SER A 117 -20.86 -9.24 -0.53
C SER A 117 -20.79 -7.81 -1.07
N ALA A 118 -21.95 -7.24 -1.43
CA ALA A 118 -22.05 -5.86 -1.92
C ALA A 118 -21.59 -4.82 -0.87
N ASP A 119 -21.68 -5.18 0.41
CA ASP A 119 -21.27 -4.34 1.53
C ASP A 119 -19.75 -4.36 1.77
N ARG A 120 -19.01 -5.19 1.04
CA ARG A 120 -17.55 -5.31 1.15
C ARG A 120 -16.88 -4.20 0.36
N GLN A 121 -16.31 -3.24 1.07
CA GLN A 121 -15.59 -2.11 0.48
C GLN A 121 -14.12 -2.12 0.87
N LEU A 122 -13.29 -1.49 0.05
CA LEU A 122 -11.88 -1.26 0.36
C LEU A 122 -11.71 0.08 1.09
N LEU A 123 -10.87 0.08 2.11
CA LEU A 123 -10.47 1.31 2.79
C LEU A 123 -9.67 2.21 1.84
N GLU A 124 -9.92 3.52 1.90
CA GLU A 124 -9.12 4.49 1.14
C GLU A 124 -7.66 4.48 1.61
N ALA A 125 -6.74 4.66 0.67
CA ALA A 125 -5.32 4.77 0.95
C ALA A 125 -4.67 5.79 0.01
N THR A 126 -3.74 6.58 0.54
CA THR A 126 -2.94 7.52 -0.26
C THR A 126 -1.51 7.03 -0.33
N VAL A 127 -0.98 6.89 -1.54
CA VAL A 127 0.42 6.52 -1.78
C VAL A 127 1.18 7.76 -2.25
N PHE A 128 2.11 8.22 -1.42
CA PHE A 128 3.00 9.32 -1.71
C PHE A 128 4.28 8.81 -2.34
N TRP A 129 4.51 9.17 -3.59
CA TRP A 129 5.66 8.73 -4.36
C TRP A 129 6.82 9.72 -4.23
N ARG A 130 8.03 9.19 -4.09
CA ARG A 130 9.25 9.99 -4.34
C ARG A 130 9.41 10.32 -5.83
N ASP A 131 9.03 9.40 -6.70
CA ASP A 131 9.09 9.54 -8.16
C ASP A 131 7.76 9.04 -8.74
N GLN A 132 7.06 9.89 -9.48
CA GLN A 132 5.74 9.58 -10.02
C GLN A 132 5.76 8.47 -11.07
N GLN A 133 6.91 8.20 -11.70
CA GLN A 133 7.03 7.11 -12.68
C GLN A 133 6.94 5.73 -12.04
N ASP A 134 7.23 5.63 -10.73
CA ASP A 134 7.18 4.36 -10.00
C ASP A 134 5.80 3.72 -10.04
N LYS A 135 4.71 4.50 -10.10
CA LYS A 135 3.35 3.94 -10.11
C LYS A 135 3.07 3.03 -11.32
N ASN A 136 3.82 3.18 -12.41
CA ASN A 136 3.63 2.44 -13.66
C ASN A 136 4.21 1.02 -13.62
N PHE A 137 4.95 0.65 -12.57
CA PHE A 137 5.42 -0.74 -12.40
C PHE A 137 4.30 -1.71 -12.00
N ALA A 138 3.19 -1.20 -11.48
CA ALA A 138 1.97 -1.98 -11.32
C ALA A 138 1.11 -1.88 -12.59
N SER A 139 0.57 -3.00 -13.05
CA SER A 139 -0.29 -3.05 -14.25
C SER A 139 -1.62 -2.33 -14.06
N GLU A 140 -2.17 -2.39 -12.86
CA GLU A 140 -3.43 -1.76 -12.49
C GLU A 140 -3.43 -1.36 -11.00
N TRP A 141 -4.22 -0.35 -10.66
CA TRP A 141 -4.45 0.10 -9.29
C TRP A 141 -5.93 0.05 -8.97
N SER A 142 -6.26 -0.33 -7.73
CA SER A 142 -7.63 -0.34 -7.27
C SER A 142 -8.16 1.08 -7.04
N ALA A 143 -9.46 1.29 -7.27
CA ALA A 143 -10.09 2.61 -7.26
C ALA A 143 -10.05 3.35 -5.90
N ASN A 144 -9.75 2.63 -4.80
CA ASN A 144 -9.59 3.20 -3.46
C ASN A 144 -8.23 3.87 -3.22
N VAL A 145 -7.28 3.74 -4.15
CA VAL A 145 -5.91 4.25 -3.99
C VAL A 145 -5.76 5.61 -4.67
N LYS A 146 -5.33 6.61 -3.89
CA LYS A 146 -4.93 7.93 -4.38
C LYS A 146 -3.41 7.99 -4.52
N HIS A 147 -2.91 8.73 -5.51
CA HIS A 147 -1.48 8.87 -5.78
C HIS A 147 -1.07 10.33 -5.73
N GLU A 148 -0.11 10.65 -4.86
CA GLU A 148 0.38 12.02 -4.65
C GLU A 148 1.91 12.02 -4.63
N LEU A 149 2.54 13.19 -4.77
CA LEU A 149 3.99 13.31 -4.64
C LEU A 149 4.37 13.58 -3.18
N PHE A 150 5.56 13.15 -2.78
CA PHE A 150 6.01 13.31 -1.39
C PHE A 150 6.18 14.78 -0.97
N GLU A 151 6.40 15.70 -1.92
CA GLU A 151 6.46 17.13 -1.61
C GLU A 151 5.09 17.66 -1.13
N ASP A 152 4.00 17.11 -1.65
CA ASP A 152 2.64 17.46 -1.25
C ASP A 152 2.31 16.96 0.17
N ALA A 153 2.85 15.80 0.56
CA ALA A 153 2.73 15.29 1.93
C ALA A 153 3.36 16.23 2.98
N LYS A 154 4.49 16.86 2.64
CA LYS A 154 5.16 17.80 3.54
C LYS A 154 4.34 19.07 3.72
N ALA A 155 3.64 19.52 2.68
CA ALA A 155 2.71 20.63 2.76
C ALA A 155 1.48 20.29 3.62
N LEU A 156 0.93 19.08 3.48
CA LEU A 156 -0.19 18.60 4.30
C LEU A 156 0.17 18.46 5.79
N GLN A 157 1.33 17.87 6.12
CA GLN A 157 1.79 17.77 7.51
C GLN A 157 2.13 19.15 8.11
N GLY A 158 2.67 20.06 7.31
CA GLY A 158 2.91 21.45 7.73
C GLY A 158 1.62 22.23 7.97
N ALA A 159 0.58 21.97 7.17
CA ALA A 159 -0.74 22.58 7.32
C ALA A 159 -1.51 22.02 8.52
N GLU A 160 -1.53 20.70 8.74
CA GLU A 160 -2.12 20.10 9.95
C GLU A 160 -1.41 20.58 11.23
N ALA A 161 -0.08 20.73 11.21
CA ALA A 161 0.66 21.28 12.34
C ALA A 161 0.29 22.75 12.62
N ALA A 162 0.06 23.56 11.58
CA ALA A 162 -0.35 24.95 11.71
C ALA A 162 -1.81 25.11 12.16
N GLU A 163 -2.72 24.23 11.73
CA GLU A 163 -4.12 24.23 12.21
C GLU A 163 -4.21 23.81 13.68
N VAL A 164 -3.41 22.83 14.12
CA VAL A 164 -3.34 22.45 15.54
C VAL A 164 -2.85 23.61 16.40
N GLU A 165 -1.88 24.40 15.92
CA GLU A 165 -1.35 25.59 16.62
C GLU A 165 -2.41 26.72 16.71
N GLN A 166 -3.21 26.95 15.67
CA GLN A 166 -4.29 27.95 15.72
C GLN A 166 -5.44 27.58 16.67
N VAL A 167 -5.73 26.29 16.84
CA VAL A 167 -6.78 25.82 17.76
C VAL A 167 -6.36 25.97 19.23
N VAL A 168 -5.07 25.77 19.57
CA VAL A 168 -4.60 25.98 20.94
C VAL A 168 -4.53 27.46 21.33
N ASP A 169 -4.21 28.36 20.39
CA ASP A 169 -4.23 29.80 20.64
C ASP A 169 -5.66 30.36 20.81
N ALA A 170 -6.65 29.80 20.09
CA ALA A 170 -8.05 30.20 20.24
C ALA A 170 -8.72 29.71 21.54
N ALA A 171 -8.19 28.66 22.18
CA ALA A 171 -8.81 28.01 23.34
C ALA A 171 -8.46 28.66 24.70
N THR A 172 -7.69 29.76 24.73
CA THR A 172 -7.22 30.36 26.00
C THR A 172 -7.77 31.77 26.28
N PRO A 173 -9.04 31.94 26.72
CA PRO A 173 -9.42 33.12 27.47
C PRO A 173 -9.32 32.81 28.98
N VAL A 174 -8.14 33.00 29.58
CA VAL A 174 -8.05 33.05 31.05
C VAL A 174 -8.56 34.42 31.50
N THR A 175 -9.84 34.46 31.88
CA THR A 175 -10.43 35.49 32.73
C THR A 175 -9.65 35.56 34.03
N LYS A 176 -8.86 36.63 34.21
CA LYS A 176 -8.41 37.08 35.52
C LYS A 176 -9.54 37.91 36.13
N GLU A 177 -10.30 37.32 37.03
CA GLU A 177 -11.09 38.10 37.99
C GLU A 177 -10.17 38.63 39.11
N ALA A 178 -10.50 39.84 39.56
CA ALA A 178 -9.72 40.76 40.36
C ALA A 178 -9.74 40.44 41.87
#